data_AF-A0A6A4NQS0-F1
#
_entry.id   AF-A0A6A4NQS0-F1
#
_cell.length_a   1.000
_cell.length_b   1.000
_cell.length_c   1.000
_cell.angle_alpha   90.00
_cell.angle_beta   90.00
_cell.angle_gamma   90.00
#
_symmetry.space_group_name_H-M   'P 1'
#
loop_
_entity.id
_entity.type
_entity.pdbx_description
1 polymer ?
#
loop_
_entity_poly.entity_id
_entity_poly.type
_entity_poly.pdbx_seq_one_letter_code
_entity_poly.pdbx_strand_id
1 'polypeptide(L)'
;MHLFPFPTVSSYPSSICSLFSSTLKTHTLSLSLFFILNTNMNNNPVVEKFSQFYHNWVLKLEEILHLLLEISKKRSNENGEQEMLVLVSKVTSHIKEYYTMKWGAAHEDVLVFFSPVWLNPLENAYLWVTGWKPSTVFKLMESLNKTTTFNMTEEQEKKIEVLRMRIRMEEEKVESEMERKQVALADRKMVELARMCSRVRNDGGGGGGGGDVVVVAEKVDEAMKEVLAGLEKIMKSSDCVRLKTLKGVLDLLTPMQCVYFLAANIAMQLRLKQWNKKTDIGGSIMNHNLISD
;
A
#
# COMPACT_ATOMS: atom_id res chain seq x y z
N MET A 1 33.80 -0.32 -17.98
CA MET A 1 32.63 -0.32 -18.89
C MET A 1 31.40 0.00 -18.07
N HIS A 2 31.03 1.28 -18.05
CA HIS A 2 29.89 1.83 -17.30
C HIS A 2 28.64 1.79 -18.20
N LEU A 3 27.58 1.12 -17.76
CA LEU A 3 26.26 1.23 -18.36
C LEU A 3 25.36 1.98 -17.36
N PHE A 4 24.78 3.08 -17.86
CA PHE A 4 23.93 4.09 -17.21
C PHE A 4 24.64 5.24 -16.47
N PRO A 5 24.96 6.36 -17.16
CA PRO A 5 25.05 7.65 -16.49
C PRO A 5 23.63 8.22 -16.34
N PHE A 6 23.18 8.43 -15.10
CA PHE A 6 22.01 9.27 -14.80
C PHE A 6 22.47 10.62 -14.24
N PRO A 7 21.70 11.72 -14.45
CA PRO A 7 22.17 13.07 -14.19
C PRO A 7 22.32 13.36 -12.69
N THR A 8 23.32 14.18 -12.38
CA THR A 8 23.57 14.77 -11.07
C THR A 8 22.40 15.62 -10.58
N VAL A 9 22.11 15.49 -9.28
CA VAL A 9 21.09 16.21 -8.51
C VAL A 9 21.34 17.71 -8.58
N SER A 10 20.48 18.44 -9.29
CA SER A 10 20.25 19.88 -9.10
C SER A 10 18.96 20.26 -9.81
N SER A 11 18.03 20.85 -9.04
CA SER A 11 16.67 21.31 -9.39
C SER A 11 15.54 20.29 -9.18
N TYR A 12 14.93 20.38 -7.98
CA TYR A 12 13.66 19.74 -7.64
C TYR A 12 12.51 20.47 -8.35
N PRO A 13 11.62 19.79 -9.11
CA PRO A 13 10.36 20.36 -9.52
C PRO A 13 9.29 20.15 -8.43
N SER A 14 8.45 21.15 -8.23
CA SER A 14 7.34 21.29 -7.28
C SER A 14 6.29 20.16 -7.28
N SER A 15 6.43 19.15 -8.15
CA SER A 15 5.51 18.01 -8.32
C SER A 15 5.72 16.89 -7.30
N ILE A 16 6.84 16.89 -6.57
CA ILE A 16 7.11 15.89 -5.51
C ILE A 16 6.34 16.26 -4.22
N CYS A 17 6.18 17.55 -3.91
CA CYS A 17 5.49 18.02 -2.70
C CYS A 17 4.00 17.62 -2.62
N SER A 18 3.29 17.50 -3.74
CA SER A 18 1.86 17.12 -3.73
C SER A 18 1.63 15.64 -3.40
N LEU A 19 2.58 14.77 -3.74
CA LEU A 19 2.55 13.35 -3.38
C LEU A 19 2.88 13.12 -1.93
N PHE A 20 3.90 13.83 -1.43
CA PHE A 20 4.18 13.82 -0.01
C PHE A 20 3.02 14.40 0.77
N SER A 21 2.30 15.43 0.28
CA SER A 21 1.16 16.01 1.01
C SER A 21 -0.03 15.04 1.17
N SER A 22 -0.47 14.35 0.11
CA SER A 22 -1.60 13.39 0.22
C SER A 22 -1.21 12.07 0.92
N THR A 23 0.04 11.63 0.74
CA THR A 23 0.59 10.48 1.47
C THR A 23 0.81 10.83 2.95
N LEU A 24 1.25 12.05 3.29
CA LEU A 24 1.31 12.54 4.67
C LEU A 24 -0.08 12.65 5.30
N LYS A 25 -1.10 13.11 4.55
CA LYS A 25 -2.50 13.14 5.04
C LYS A 25 -2.94 11.72 5.40
N THR A 26 -2.84 10.77 4.49
CA THR A 26 -3.20 9.36 4.80
C THR A 26 -2.32 8.73 5.88
N HIS A 27 -1.05 9.13 6.01
CA HIS A 27 -0.17 8.73 7.12
C HIS A 27 -0.59 9.33 8.46
N THR A 28 -0.93 10.62 8.52
CA THR A 28 -1.43 11.26 9.76
C THR A 28 -2.78 10.69 10.15
N LEU A 29 -3.61 10.31 9.17
CA LEU A 29 -4.89 9.64 9.36
C LEU A 29 -4.71 8.16 9.79
N SER A 30 -3.69 7.44 9.29
CA SER A 30 -3.36 6.07 9.75
C SER A 30 -2.71 6.06 11.14
N LEU A 31 -1.80 7.00 11.41
CA LEU A 31 -1.15 7.16 12.71
C LEU A 31 -2.15 7.54 13.80
N SER A 32 -3.12 8.41 13.52
CA SER A 32 -4.20 8.70 14.45
C SER A 32 -5.04 7.45 14.75
N LEU A 33 -5.37 6.64 13.74
CA LEU A 33 -6.03 5.35 13.96
C LEU A 33 -5.18 4.36 14.78
N PHE A 34 -3.86 4.32 14.55
CA PHE A 34 -2.90 3.50 15.31
C PHE A 34 -2.83 3.91 16.79
N PHE A 35 -2.78 5.21 17.10
CA PHE A 35 -2.87 5.70 18.48
C PHE A 35 -4.25 5.47 19.09
N ILE A 36 -5.32 5.51 18.28
CA ILE A 36 -6.71 5.31 18.70
C ILE A 36 -7.03 3.84 19.00
N LEU A 37 -6.36 2.88 18.35
CA LEU A 37 -6.64 1.45 18.39
C LEU A 37 -5.48 0.61 18.95
N ASN A 38 -4.62 1.23 19.77
CA ASN A 38 -3.42 0.62 20.38
C ASN A 38 -3.70 -0.80 20.89
N THR A 39 -3.36 -1.79 20.06
CA THR A 39 -3.55 -3.23 20.30
C THR A 39 -2.17 -3.85 20.26
N ASN A 40 -1.89 -4.71 21.22
CA ASN A 40 -0.62 -5.42 21.29
C ASN A 40 -0.53 -6.44 20.15
N MET A 41 0.10 -6.03 19.05
CA MET A 41 0.20 -6.81 17.81
C MET A 41 1.19 -7.99 17.88
N ASN A 42 2.03 -8.06 18.93
CA ASN A 42 3.18 -8.98 18.97
C ASN A 42 2.82 -10.47 19.14
N ASN A 43 1.55 -10.83 19.37
CA ASN A 43 1.07 -12.22 19.48
C ASN A 43 -0.18 -12.49 18.61
N ASN A 44 -0.42 -11.69 17.58
CA ASN A 44 -1.62 -11.84 16.75
C ASN A 44 -1.42 -12.96 15.70
N PRO A 45 -2.25 -14.03 15.71
CA PRO A 45 -2.09 -15.14 14.76
C PRO A 45 -2.32 -14.74 13.30
N VAL A 46 -3.10 -13.68 13.04
CA VAL A 46 -3.28 -13.12 11.69
C VAL A 46 -1.97 -12.49 11.21
N VAL A 47 -1.28 -11.76 12.10
CA VAL A 47 0.03 -11.14 11.81
C VAL A 47 1.06 -12.22 11.47
N GLU A 48 1.15 -13.28 12.26
CA GLU A 48 2.11 -14.37 12.03
C GLU A 48 1.86 -15.06 10.69
N LYS A 49 0.63 -15.52 10.45
CA LYS A 49 0.23 -16.20 9.21
C LYS A 49 0.42 -15.31 7.99
N PHE A 50 -0.02 -14.06 8.06
CA PHE A 50 0.07 -13.14 6.92
C PHE A 50 1.51 -12.70 6.66
N SER A 51 2.33 -12.50 7.69
CA SER A 51 3.76 -12.21 7.55
C SER A 51 4.50 -13.35 6.84
N GLN A 52 4.24 -14.60 7.24
CA GLN A 52 4.82 -15.78 6.58
C GLN A 52 4.36 -15.89 5.13
N PHE A 53 3.06 -15.72 4.87
CA PHE A 53 2.51 -15.67 3.52
C PHE A 53 3.18 -14.58 2.67
N TYR A 54 3.27 -13.35 3.20
CA TYR A 54 3.84 -12.19 2.52
C TYR A 54 5.31 -12.43 2.17
N HIS A 55 6.09 -13.01 3.09
CA HIS A 55 7.48 -13.36 2.83
C HIS A 55 7.61 -14.31 1.63
N ASN A 56 6.85 -15.40 1.63
CA ASN A 56 6.85 -16.37 0.53
C ASN A 56 6.34 -15.76 -0.79
N TRP A 57 5.33 -14.90 -0.69
CA TRP A 57 4.77 -14.18 -1.83
C TRP A 57 5.82 -13.26 -2.48
N VAL A 58 6.66 -12.59 -1.68
CA VAL A 58 7.76 -11.77 -2.18
C VAL A 58 8.86 -12.61 -2.84
N LEU A 59 9.23 -13.77 -2.28
CA LEU A 59 10.23 -14.66 -2.90
C LEU A 59 9.80 -15.10 -4.31
N LYS A 60 8.53 -15.52 -4.46
CA LYS A 60 7.95 -15.83 -5.77
C LYS A 60 7.92 -14.60 -6.70
N LEU A 61 7.73 -13.40 -6.14
CA LEU A 61 7.74 -12.16 -6.92
C LEU A 61 9.14 -11.85 -7.48
N GLU A 62 10.20 -12.14 -6.72
CA GLU A 62 11.59 -12.04 -7.17
C GLU A 62 11.86 -13.00 -8.34
N GLU A 63 11.41 -14.27 -8.24
CA GLU A 63 11.49 -15.24 -9.34
C GLU A 63 10.75 -14.78 -10.61
N ILE A 64 9.53 -14.25 -10.45
CA ILE A 64 8.73 -13.71 -11.56
C ILE A 64 9.45 -12.52 -12.20
N LEU A 65 10.10 -11.65 -11.43
CA LEU A 65 10.90 -10.56 -11.96
C LEU A 65 12.05 -11.07 -12.82
N HIS A 66 12.76 -12.11 -12.37
CA HIS A 66 13.84 -12.71 -13.16
C HIS A 66 13.33 -13.19 -14.53
N LEU A 67 12.19 -13.88 -14.56
CA LEU A 67 11.55 -14.34 -15.81
C LEU A 67 11.15 -13.17 -16.73
N LEU A 68 10.61 -12.09 -16.17
CA LEU A 68 10.24 -10.88 -16.92
C LEU A 68 11.47 -10.19 -17.54
N LEU A 69 12.58 -10.14 -16.79
CA LEU A 69 13.82 -9.57 -17.29
C LEU A 69 14.47 -10.45 -18.37
N GLU A 70 14.41 -11.77 -18.25
CA GLU A 70 14.90 -12.70 -19.26
C GLU A 70 14.13 -12.57 -20.57
N ILE A 71 12.79 -12.61 -20.52
CA ILE A 71 11.98 -12.53 -21.74
C ILE A 71 12.14 -11.16 -22.41
N SER A 72 12.31 -10.09 -21.63
CA SER A 72 12.53 -8.74 -22.18
C SER A 72 13.82 -8.60 -23.01
N LYS A 73 14.78 -9.51 -22.85
CA LYS A 73 16.07 -9.51 -23.55
C LYS A 73 16.08 -10.43 -24.79
N LYS A 74 15.12 -11.34 -24.92
CA LYS A 74 15.05 -12.26 -26.07
C LYS A 74 14.71 -11.47 -27.33
N ARG A 75 15.38 -11.79 -28.45
CA ARG A 75 15.00 -11.27 -29.78
C ARG A 75 13.74 -12.00 -30.25
N SER A 76 12.81 -11.25 -30.85
CA SER A 76 11.50 -11.73 -31.29
C SER A 76 11.61 -13.01 -32.14
N ASN A 77 11.08 -14.11 -31.63
CA ASN A 77 10.85 -15.37 -32.31
C ASN A 77 9.32 -15.63 -32.36
N GLU A 78 8.86 -16.49 -33.26
CA GLU A 78 7.42 -16.68 -33.55
C GLU A 78 6.56 -17.07 -32.32
N ASN A 79 7.17 -17.65 -31.28
CA ASN A 79 6.50 -18.01 -30.02
C ASN A 79 6.60 -16.94 -28.91
N GLY A 80 7.32 -15.84 -29.15
CA GLY A 80 7.65 -14.84 -28.12
C GLY A 80 6.44 -14.15 -27.53
N GLU A 81 5.43 -13.83 -28.36
CA GLU A 81 4.20 -13.18 -27.88
C GLU A 81 3.39 -14.08 -26.94
N GLN A 82 3.26 -15.37 -27.27
CA GLN A 82 2.57 -16.33 -26.41
C GLN A 82 3.31 -16.53 -25.08
N GLU A 83 4.65 -16.60 -25.09
CA GLU A 83 5.46 -16.62 -23.86
C GLU A 83 5.22 -15.38 -22.99
N MET A 84 5.12 -14.19 -23.59
CA MET A 84 4.82 -12.94 -22.88
C MET A 84 3.43 -12.97 -22.25
N LEU A 85 2.40 -13.40 -22.99
CA LEU A 85 1.03 -13.50 -22.48
C LEU A 85 0.92 -14.48 -21.31
N VAL A 86 1.61 -15.63 -21.39
CA VAL A 86 1.67 -16.60 -20.29
C VAL A 86 2.33 -15.97 -19.05
N LEU A 87 3.39 -15.19 -19.24
CA LEU A 87 4.07 -14.54 -18.12
C LEU A 87 3.24 -13.40 -17.50
N VAL A 88 2.55 -12.61 -18.31
CA VAL A 88 1.58 -11.60 -17.83
C VAL A 88 0.47 -12.28 -17.03
N SER A 89 -0.04 -13.43 -17.50
CA SER A 89 -1.02 -14.24 -16.77
C SER A 89 -0.46 -14.76 -15.43
N LYS A 90 0.80 -15.20 -15.40
CA LYS A 90 1.48 -15.62 -14.16
C LYS A 90 1.57 -14.48 -13.16
N VAL A 91 1.97 -13.28 -13.59
CA VAL A 91 2.05 -12.09 -12.73
C VAL A 91 0.67 -11.70 -12.19
N THR A 92 -0.34 -11.62 -13.05
CA THR A 92 -1.70 -11.24 -12.63
C THR A 92 -2.33 -12.26 -11.69
N SER A 93 -2.06 -13.56 -11.88
CA SER A 93 -2.45 -14.62 -10.95
C SER A 93 -1.76 -14.48 -9.60
N HIS A 94 -0.47 -14.17 -9.58
CA HIS A 94 0.29 -13.92 -8.35
C HIS A 94 -0.25 -12.70 -7.57
N ILE A 95 -0.63 -11.64 -8.27
CA ILE A 95 -1.27 -10.45 -7.67
C ILE A 95 -2.67 -10.80 -7.13
N LYS A 96 -3.44 -11.65 -7.84
CA LYS A 96 -4.76 -12.12 -7.38
C LYS A 96 -4.65 -12.94 -6.10
N GLU A 97 -3.64 -13.81 -5.99
CA GLU A 97 -3.35 -14.59 -4.78
C GLU A 97 -3.14 -13.66 -3.57
N TYR A 98 -2.33 -12.60 -3.73
CA TYR A 98 -2.09 -11.60 -2.69
C TYR A 98 -3.39 -10.99 -2.15
N TYR A 99 -4.25 -10.45 -3.02
CA TYR A 99 -5.47 -9.79 -2.55
C TYR A 99 -6.51 -10.78 -2.01
N THR A 100 -6.54 -12.00 -2.52
CA THR A 100 -7.43 -13.06 -1.99
C THR A 100 -7.04 -13.39 -0.56
N MET A 101 -5.75 -13.60 -0.30
CA MET A 101 -5.23 -13.86 1.05
C MET A 101 -5.38 -12.65 1.97
N LYS A 102 -5.09 -11.44 1.47
CA LYS A 102 -5.26 -10.18 2.22
C LYS A 102 -6.71 -9.97 2.66
N TRP A 103 -7.67 -10.17 1.76
CA TRP A 103 -9.09 -9.99 2.06
C TRP A 103 -9.64 -11.06 3.02
N GLY A 104 -9.12 -12.29 2.94
CA GLY A 104 -9.44 -13.33 3.93
C GLY A 104 -8.93 -12.96 5.33
N ALA A 105 -7.66 -12.61 5.45
CA ALA A 105 -7.05 -12.22 6.71
C ALA A 105 -7.67 -10.95 7.31
N ALA A 106 -8.07 -9.99 6.49
CA ALA A 106 -8.72 -8.76 6.96
C ALA A 106 -10.13 -8.98 7.53
N HIS A 107 -10.79 -10.08 7.17
CA HIS A 107 -12.04 -10.46 7.79
C HIS A 107 -11.85 -10.96 9.23
N GLU A 108 -10.68 -11.54 9.53
CA GLU A 108 -10.29 -11.96 10.88
C GLU A 108 -9.80 -10.74 11.70
N ASP A 109 -8.90 -9.95 11.13
CA ASP A 109 -8.42 -8.71 11.75
C ASP A 109 -7.97 -7.72 10.67
N VAL A 110 -8.70 -6.63 10.50
CA VAL A 110 -8.38 -5.60 9.50
C VAL A 110 -7.28 -4.64 9.98
N LEU A 111 -7.10 -4.47 11.28
CA LEU A 111 -6.23 -3.42 11.83
C LEU A 111 -4.76 -3.69 11.51
N VAL A 112 -4.40 -4.96 11.41
CA VAL A 112 -3.04 -5.42 11.07
C VAL A 112 -2.55 -4.87 9.73
N PHE A 113 -3.45 -4.49 8.82
CA PHE A 113 -3.10 -3.99 7.49
C PHE A 113 -2.89 -2.48 7.42
N PHE A 114 -3.35 -1.73 8.43
CA PHE A 114 -3.16 -0.27 8.51
C PHE A 114 -1.82 0.12 9.16
N SER A 115 -1.24 -0.79 9.94
CA SER A 115 0.12 -0.69 10.48
C SER A 115 0.82 -2.06 10.43
N PRO A 116 1.19 -2.54 9.24
CA PRO A 116 1.75 -3.87 9.06
C PRO A 116 3.18 -3.96 9.60
N VAL A 117 3.38 -4.82 10.59
CA VAL A 117 4.67 -5.05 11.23
C VAL A 117 5.66 -5.84 10.36
N TRP A 118 5.17 -6.49 9.30
CA TRP A 118 6.00 -7.24 8.35
C TRP A 118 6.60 -6.36 7.23
N LEU A 119 6.25 -5.06 7.18
CA LEU A 119 6.84 -4.10 6.26
C LEU A 119 7.96 -3.31 6.94
N ASN A 120 9.00 -2.96 6.18
CA ASN A 120 10.04 -2.08 6.70
C ASN A 120 9.53 -0.62 6.86
N PRO A 121 10.22 0.25 7.61
CA PRO A 121 9.79 1.64 7.82
C PRO A 121 9.57 2.45 6.53
N LEU A 122 10.39 2.22 5.49
CA LEU A 122 10.23 2.88 4.20
C LEU A 122 8.98 2.38 3.48
N GLU A 123 8.77 1.06 3.42
CA GLU A 123 7.55 0.47 2.87
C GLU A 123 6.30 1.00 3.57
N ASN A 124 6.35 1.09 4.90
CA ASN A 124 5.30 1.69 5.70
C ASN A 124 5.06 3.15 5.32
N ALA A 125 6.11 3.97 5.16
CA ALA A 125 6.02 5.38 4.77
C ALA A 125 5.41 5.65 3.38
N TYR A 126 5.32 4.62 2.53
CA TYR A 126 4.74 4.70 1.18
C TYR A 126 3.32 4.11 1.11
N LEU A 127 2.73 3.71 2.24
CA LEU A 127 1.37 3.19 2.25
C LEU A 127 0.34 4.29 2.02
N TRP A 128 -0.59 3.99 1.13
CA TRP A 128 -1.87 4.67 0.94
C TRP A 128 -2.98 3.73 1.41
N VAL A 129 -3.62 4.03 2.53
CA VAL A 129 -4.58 3.13 3.20
C VAL A 129 -3.90 1.86 3.72
N THR A 130 -3.75 0.81 2.90
CA THR A 130 -3.15 -0.50 3.26
C THR A 130 -2.27 -1.09 2.15
N GLY A 131 -1.75 -0.24 1.25
CA GLY A 131 -0.88 -0.67 0.14
C GLY A 131 -0.39 0.50 -0.69
N TRP A 132 0.21 0.26 -1.85
CA TRP A 132 0.72 1.33 -2.74
C TRP A 132 -0.39 2.25 -3.28
N LYS A 133 -0.06 3.52 -3.58
CA LYS A 133 -1.00 4.49 -4.14
C LYS A 133 -1.15 4.30 -5.66
N PRO A 134 -2.34 4.00 -6.20
CA PRO A 134 -2.60 3.78 -7.63
C PRO A 134 -1.96 4.79 -8.60
N SER A 135 -1.98 6.07 -8.27
CA SER A 135 -1.45 7.16 -9.11
C SER A 135 0.09 7.13 -9.29
N THR A 136 0.81 6.32 -8.50
CA THR A 136 2.25 6.11 -8.68
C THR A 136 2.57 5.32 -9.95
N VAL A 137 1.68 4.43 -10.39
CA VAL A 137 1.83 3.65 -11.63
C VAL A 137 1.97 4.57 -12.84
N PHE A 138 1.21 5.66 -12.90
CA PHE A 138 1.28 6.56 -14.05
C PHE A 138 2.59 7.36 -14.12
N LYS A 139 3.26 7.59 -12.99
CA LYS A 139 4.61 8.21 -12.99
C LYS A 139 5.67 7.23 -13.46
N LEU A 140 5.53 5.96 -13.07
CA LEU A 140 6.36 4.90 -13.60
C LEU A 140 6.19 4.79 -15.12
N MET A 141 4.94 4.83 -15.60
CA MET A 141 4.62 4.84 -17.03
C MET A 141 5.25 6.02 -17.77
N GLU A 142 5.15 7.24 -17.24
CA GLU A 142 5.82 8.42 -17.81
C GLU A 142 7.35 8.24 -17.85
N SER A 143 7.94 7.66 -16.81
CA SER A 143 9.38 7.38 -16.76
C SER A 143 9.78 6.33 -17.80
N LEU A 144 8.96 5.30 -18.00
CA LEU A 144 9.21 4.25 -18.99
C LEU A 144 9.07 4.81 -20.41
N ASN A 145 8.11 5.67 -20.66
CA ASN A 145 7.89 6.26 -21.98
C ASN A 145 9.04 7.17 -22.45
N LYS A 146 9.82 7.72 -21.50
CA LYS A 146 11.06 8.45 -21.82
C LYS A 146 12.20 7.53 -22.29
N THR A 147 12.06 6.21 -22.14
CA THR A 147 13.03 5.23 -22.62
C THR A 147 12.69 4.81 -24.04
N THR A 148 13.71 4.68 -24.89
CA THR A 148 13.57 4.32 -26.31
C THR A 148 12.96 2.93 -26.54
N THR A 149 12.87 2.09 -25.50
CA THR A 149 12.40 0.71 -25.57
C THR A 149 10.90 0.54 -25.33
N PHE A 150 10.22 1.52 -24.72
CA PHE A 150 8.81 1.39 -24.32
C PHE A 150 7.83 2.00 -25.34
N ASN A 151 8.23 3.12 -25.97
CA ASN A 151 7.54 3.90 -27.02
C ASN A 151 6.03 3.65 -27.12
N MET A 152 5.22 4.42 -26.39
CA MET A 152 3.77 4.40 -26.54
C MET A 152 3.32 5.15 -27.79
N THR A 153 2.20 4.73 -28.37
CA THR A 153 1.55 5.52 -29.42
C THR A 153 0.80 6.71 -28.80
N GLU A 154 0.59 7.78 -29.59
CA GLU A 154 -0.19 8.95 -29.13
C GLU A 154 -1.61 8.56 -28.67
N GLU A 155 -2.20 7.53 -29.30
CA GLU A 155 -3.50 6.99 -28.89
C GLU A 155 -3.43 6.29 -27.53
N GLN A 156 -2.38 5.49 -27.29
CA GLN A 156 -2.16 4.85 -25.98
C GLN A 156 -1.96 5.90 -24.88
N GLU A 157 -1.18 6.95 -25.16
CA GLU A 157 -0.96 8.06 -24.21
C GLU A 157 -2.26 8.75 -23.84
N LYS A 158 -3.11 9.09 -24.83
CA LYS A 158 -4.43 9.69 -24.59
C LYS A 158 -5.31 8.79 -23.73
N LYS A 159 -5.38 7.48 -24.04
CA LYS A 159 -6.17 6.51 -23.25
C LYS A 159 -5.63 6.35 -21.82
N ILE A 160 -4.31 6.39 -21.64
CA ILE A 160 -3.68 6.32 -20.31
C ILE A 160 -3.96 7.57 -19.49
N GLU A 161 -4.00 8.76 -20.09
CA GLU A 161 -4.37 9.98 -19.35
C GLU A 161 -5.84 9.95 -18.92
N VAL A 162 -6.76 9.47 -19.76
CA VAL A 162 -8.16 9.24 -19.37
C VAL A 162 -8.24 8.23 -18.21
N LEU A 163 -7.51 7.13 -18.28
CA LEU A 163 -7.42 6.15 -17.21
C LEU A 163 -6.88 6.79 -15.91
N ARG A 164 -5.83 7.61 -16.01
CA ARG A 164 -5.23 8.32 -14.87
C ARG A 164 -6.23 9.25 -14.18
N MET A 165 -6.97 10.04 -14.94
CA MET A 165 -8.02 10.92 -14.42
C MET A 165 -9.09 10.11 -13.68
N ARG A 166 -9.55 9.00 -14.27
CA ARG A 166 -10.51 8.11 -13.63
C ARG A 166 -9.99 7.51 -12.32
N ILE A 167 -8.75 7.04 -12.30
CA ILE A 167 -8.14 6.47 -11.09
C ILE A 167 -7.97 7.53 -10.00
N ARG A 168 -7.61 8.78 -10.34
CA ARG A 168 -7.55 9.89 -9.37
C ARG A 168 -8.89 10.12 -8.67
N MET A 169 -9.99 10.15 -9.41
CA MET A 169 -11.33 10.31 -8.82
C MET A 169 -11.70 9.14 -7.88
N GLU A 170 -11.32 7.91 -8.24
CA GLU A 170 -11.55 6.74 -7.37
C GLU A 170 -10.65 6.78 -6.11
N GLU A 171 -9.40 7.26 -6.21
CA GLU A 171 -8.55 7.52 -5.05
C GLU A 171 -9.18 8.56 -4.11
N GLU A 172 -9.61 9.70 -4.64
CA GLU A 172 -10.27 10.77 -3.87
C GLU A 172 -11.53 10.29 -3.16
N LYS A 173 -12.31 9.41 -3.81
CA LYS A 173 -13.49 8.80 -3.18
C LYS A 173 -13.12 7.90 -2.00
N VAL A 174 -12.05 7.11 -2.12
CA VAL A 174 -11.55 6.27 -1.01
C VAL A 174 -11.03 7.13 0.14
N GLU A 175 -10.28 8.19 -0.16
CA GLU A 175 -9.79 9.14 0.83
C GLU A 175 -10.95 9.84 1.56
N SER A 176 -11.96 10.29 0.83
CA SER A 176 -13.17 10.93 1.41
C SER A 176 -13.96 10.00 2.34
N GLU A 177 -14.10 8.72 1.97
CA GLU A 177 -14.78 7.74 2.83
C GLU A 177 -13.98 7.43 4.11
N MET A 178 -12.64 7.40 4.01
CA MET A 178 -11.76 7.25 5.18
C MET A 178 -11.90 8.44 6.13
N GLU A 179 -11.85 9.66 5.61
CA GLU A 179 -12.03 10.89 6.39
C GLU A 179 -13.39 10.89 7.11
N ARG A 180 -14.47 10.55 6.39
CA ARG A 180 -15.82 10.46 6.97
C ARG A 180 -15.88 9.46 8.12
N LYS A 181 -15.24 8.29 7.99
CA LYS A 181 -15.21 7.28 9.06
C LYS A 181 -14.44 7.75 10.28
N GLN A 182 -13.35 8.49 10.08
CA GLN A 182 -12.57 9.04 11.18
C GLN A 182 -13.28 10.15 11.93
N VAL A 183 -14.00 11.04 11.23
CA VAL A 183 -14.83 12.07 11.87
C VAL A 183 -15.92 11.40 12.71
N ALA A 184 -16.64 10.42 12.17
CA ALA A 184 -17.67 9.69 12.92
C ALA A 184 -17.13 9.00 14.19
N LEU A 185 -15.89 8.47 14.11
CA LEU A 185 -15.18 7.90 15.26
C LEU A 185 -14.85 8.95 16.33
N ALA A 186 -14.33 10.10 15.92
CA ALA A 186 -13.97 11.19 16.81
C ALA A 186 -15.21 11.77 17.52
N ASP A 187 -16.30 11.99 16.79
CA ASP A 187 -17.57 12.49 17.33
C ASP A 187 -18.13 11.54 18.40
N ARG A 188 -18.08 10.22 18.16
CA ARG A 188 -18.52 9.21 19.14
C ARG A 188 -17.70 9.28 20.43
N LYS A 189 -16.36 9.32 20.32
CA LYS A 189 -15.48 9.44 21.48
C LYS A 189 -15.72 10.74 22.25
N MET A 190 -15.98 11.85 21.55
CA MET A 190 -16.33 13.13 22.19
C MET A 190 -17.63 13.02 22.99
N VAL A 191 -18.66 12.36 22.45
CA VAL A 191 -19.93 12.11 23.16
C VAL A 191 -19.72 11.22 24.40
N GLU A 192 -18.91 10.17 24.30
CA GLU A 192 -18.57 9.31 25.44
C GLU A 192 -17.82 10.08 26.55
N LEU A 193 -16.80 10.85 26.17
CA LEU A 193 -16.09 11.75 27.10
C LEU A 193 -17.04 12.73 27.77
N ALA A 194 -17.95 13.37 27.01
CA ALA A 194 -18.95 14.29 27.56
C ALA A 194 -19.90 13.60 28.56
N ARG A 195 -20.33 12.36 28.28
CA ARG A 195 -21.13 11.56 29.21
C ARG A 195 -20.37 11.24 30.48
N MET A 196 -19.11 10.83 30.39
CA MET A 196 -18.27 10.55 31.56
C MET A 196 -18.06 11.80 32.42
N CYS A 197 -17.74 12.95 31.83
CA CYS A 197 -17.59 14.22 32.55
C CYS A 197 -18.90 14.65 33.24
N SER A 198 -20.05 14.39 32.62
CA SER A 198 -21.36 14.70 33.21
C SER A 198 -21.69 13.81 34.42
N ARG A 199 -21.19 12.57 34.43
CA ARG A 199 -21.36 11.62 35.55
C ARG A 199 -20.50 11.98 36.75
N VAL A 200 -19.23 12.35 36.54
CA VAL A 200 -18.33 12.83 37.60
C VAL A 200 -18.91 14.04 38.32
N ARG A 201 -19.71 14.87 37.61
CA ARG A 201 -20.36 16.06 38.19
C ARG A 201 -21.64 15.75 39.00
N ASN A 202 -22.21 14.56 38.86
CA ASN A 202 -23.48 14.16 39.48
C ASN A 202 -23.31 13.12 40.60
N ASP A 203 -22.08 12.68 40.91
CA ASP A 203 -21.79 11.63 41.90
C ASP A 203 -21.86 12.10 43.37
N GLY A 204 -22.76 13.04 43.64
CA GLY A 204 -23.17 13.41 44.99
C GLY A 204 -24.31 12.54 45.56
N GLY A 205 -24.69 11.43 44.93
CA GLY A 205 -25.85 10.65 45.38
C GLY A 205 -25.95 9.22 44.84
N GLY A 206 -25.39 8.27 45.59
CA GLY A 206 -25.99 6.97 45.93
C GLY A 206 -26.44 5.99 44.84
N GLY A 207 -25.65 4.93 44.66
CA GLY A 207 -26.15 3.55 44.66
C GLY A 207 -26.89 3.03 43.43
N GLY A 208 -26.17 2.32 42.54
CA GLY A 208 -26.77 1.48 41.48
C GLY A 208 -25.87 1.15 40.30
N GLY A 209 -24.55 1.00 40.49
CA GLY A 209 -23.54 1.05 39.42
C GLY A 209 -23.24 -0.26 38.66
N GLY A 210 -24.14 -1.25 38.66
CA GLY A 210 -23.88 -2.55 38.01
C GLY A 210 -24.40 -2.65 36.56
N GLY A 211 -25.65 -2.26 36.32
CA GLY A 211 -26.31 -2.44 35.02
C GLY A 211 -25.85 -1.45 33.93
N ASP A 212 -25.44 -0.25 34.32
CA ASP A 212 -25.06 0.80 33.37
C ASP A 212 -23.66 0.56 32.75
N VAL A 213 -22.71 -0.01 33.51
CA VAL A 213 -21.37 -0.33 33.02
C VAL A 213 -21.41 -1.45 31.96
N VAL A 214 -22.28 -2.45 32.16
CA VAL A 214 -22.47 -3.55 31.19
C VAL A 214 -23.09 -3.02 29.89
N VAL A 215 -24.10 -2.14 29.98
CA VAL A 215 -24.73 -1.52 28.80
C VAL A 215 -23.77 -0.59 28.04
N VAL A 216 -22.86 0.10 28.74
CA VAL A 216 -21.80 0.90 28.09
C VAL A 216 -20.78 -0.01 27.39
N ALA A 217 -20.36 -1.10 28.03
CA ALA A 217 -19.42 -2.06 27.44
C ALA A 217 -19.98 -2.73 26.17
N GLU A 218 -21.24 -3.17 26.18
CA GLU A 218 -21.92 -3.75 25.00
C GLU A 218 -22.04 -2.75 23.84
N LYS A 219 -22.34 -1.47 24.13
CA LYS A 219 -22.43 -0.42 23.11
C LYS A 219 -21.08 -0.09 22.48
N VAL A 220 -20.00 -0.14 23.27
CA VAL A 220 -18.63 0.07 22.77
C VAL A 220 -18.21 -1.09 21.87
N ASP A 221 -18.54 -2.34 22.23
CA ASP A 221 -18.24 -3.51 21.40
C ASP A 221 -18.96 -3.46 20.04
N GLU A 222 -20.25 -3.12 20.02
CA GLU A 222 -21.00 -2.98 18.77
C GLU A 222 -20.49 -1.81 17.91
N ALA A 223 -20.14 -0.69 18.54
CA ALA A 223 -19.52 0.44 17.85
C ALA A 223 -18.16 0.09 17.25
N MET A 224 -17.36 -0.74 17.94
CA MET A 224 -16.07 -1.21 17.45
C MET A 224 -16.25 -2.13 16.24
N LYS A 225 -17.21 -3.06 16.27
CA LYS A 225 -17.54 -3.92 15.12
C LYS A 225 -17.92 -3.10 13.89
N GLU A 226 -18.73 -2.06 14.06
CA GLU A 226 -19.12 -1.16 12.94
C GLU A 226 -17.90 -0.44 12.33
N VAL A 227 -16.95 -0.05 13.17
CA VAL A 227 -15.71 0.61 12.75
C VAL A 227 -14.83 -0.35 11.97
N LEU A 228 -14.59 -1.55 12.51
CA LEU A 228 -13.78 -2.58 11.86
C LEU A 228 -14.37 -2.98 10.50
N ALA A 229 -15.69 -3.20 10.43
CA ALA A 229 -16.38 -3.47 9.17
C ALA A 229 -16.26 -2.30 8.17
N GLY A 230 -16.30 -1.05 8.66
CA GLY A 230 -16.07 0.14 7.86
C GLY A 230 -14.65 0.20 7.27
N LEU A 231 -13.64 -0.09 8.09
CA LEU A 231 -12.24 -0.15 7.69
C LEU A 231 -11.99 -1.28 6.68
N GLU A 232 -12.60 -2.45 6.89
CA GLU A 232 -12.50 -3.57 5.94
C GLU A 232 -13.08 -3.19 4.58
N LYS A 233 -14.22 -2.47 4.55
CA LYS A 233 -14.81 -1.95 3.32
C LYS A 233 -13.91 -0.93 2.62
N ILE A 234 -13.29 -0.01 3.37
CA ILE A 234 -12.34 0.98 2.82
C ILE A 234 -11.11 0.26 2.25
N MET A 235 -10.58 -0.72 2.98
CA MET A 235 -9.45 -1.54 2.55
C MET A 235 -9.75 -2.23 1.21
N LYS A 236 -10.87 -2.96 1.12
CA LYS A 236 -11.31 -3.63 -0.12
C LYS A 236 -11.55 -2.65 -1.27
N SER A 237 -12.12 -1.48 -0.97
CA SER A 237 -12.33 -0.43 -1.97
C SER A 237 -10.99 0.08 -2.53
N SER A 238 -10.02 0.35 -1.65
CA SER A 238 -8.67 0.78 -2.04
C SER A 238 -7.94 -0.28 -2.88
N ASP A 239 -8.05 -1.55 -2.51
CA ASP A 239 -7.48 -2.67 -3.26
C ASP A 239 -8.15 -2.86 -4.62
N CYS A 240 -9.46 -2.62 -4.72
CA CYS A 240 -10.18 -2.62 -5.98
C CYS A 240 -9.66 -1.51 -6.92
N VAL A 241 -9.34 -0.32 -6.42
CA VAL A 241 -8.70 0.73 -7.23
C VAL A 241 -7.35 0.25 -7.77
N ARG A 242 -6.51 -0.37 -6.93
CA ARG A 242 -5.21 -0.96 -7.35
C ARG A 242 -5.37 -1.99 -8.47
N LEU A 243 -6.32 -2.90 -8.33
CA LEU A 243 -6.62 -3.93 -9.33
C LEU A 243 -7.16 -3.32 -10.63
N LYS A 244 -8.07 -2.34 -10.54
CA LYS A 244 -8.58 -1.58 -11.70
C LYS A 244 -7.46 -0.83 -12.43
N THR A 245 -6.50 -0.26 -11.69
CA THR A 245 -5.35 0.43 -12.28
C THR A 245 -4.45 -0.54 -13.04
N LEU A 246 -4.06 -1.66 -12.42
CA LEU A 246 -3.22 -2.65 -13.08
C LEU A 246 -3.91 -3.22 -14.32
N LYS A 247 -5.17 -3.66 -14.18
CA LYS A 247 -5.96 -4.16 -15.31
C LYS A 247 -6.07 -3.11 -16.42
N GLY A 248 -6.46 -1.88 -16.07
CA GLY A 248 -6.63 -0.81 -17.03
C GLY A 248 -5.35 -0.46 -17.78
N VAL A 249 -4.18 -0.51 -17.13
CA VAL A 249 -2.89 -0.32 -17.82
C VAL A 249 -2.59 -1.49 -18.73
N LEU A 250 -2.71 -2.73 -18.24
CA LEU A 250 -2.42 -3.93 -19.04
C LEU A 250 -3.31 -4.06 -20.28
N ASP A 251 -4.60 -3.66 -20.18
CA ASP A 251 -5.54 -3.68 -21.30
C ASP A 251 -5.18 -2.66 -22.42
N LEU A 252 -4.35 -1.66 -22.11
CA LEU A 252 -3.96 -0.59 -23.05
C LEU A 252 -2.58 -0.81 -23.68
N LEU A 253 -1.81 -1.76 -23.17
CA LEU A 253 -0.43 -2.01 -23.57
C LEU A 253 -0.33 -3.25 -24.48
N THR A 254 0.67 -3.27 -25.36
CA THR A 254 1.03 -4.49 -26.09
C THR A 254 1.65 -5.52 -25.15
N PRO A 255 1.69 -6.82 -25.50
CA PRO A 255 2.29 -7.85 -24.64
C PRO A 255 3.73 -7.53 -24.20
N MET A 256 4.55 -6.97 -25.10
CA MET A 256 5.91 -6.56 -24.78
C MET A 256 5.94 -5.36 -23.82
N GLN A 257 5.08 -4.36 -24.03
CA GLN A 257 4.96 -3.22 -23.11
C GLN A 257 4.47 -3.69 -21.73
N CYS A 258 3.54 -4.65 -21.65
CA CYS A 258 3.12 -5.27 -20.40
C CYS A 258 4.31 -5.89 -19.65
N VAL A 259 5.17 -6.64 -20.33
CA VAL A 259 6.39 -7.21 -19.72
C VAL A 259 7.28 -6.11 -19.14
N TYR A 260 7.60 -5.07 -19.92
CA TYR A 260 8.45 -3.97 -19.44
C TYR A 260 7.83 -3.23 -18.25
N PHE A 261 6.53 -2.95 -18.33
CA PHE A 261 5.78 -2.29 -17.28
C PHE A 261 5.80 -3.12 -15.98
N LEU A 262 5.46 -4.41 -16.06
CA LEU A 262 5.42 -5.31 -14.91
C LEU A 262 6.82 -5.50 -14.31
N ALA A 263 7.86 -5.65 -15.14
CA ALA A 263 9.23 -5.76 -14.66
C ALA A 263 9.64 -4.50 -13.86
N ALA A 264 9.36 -3.32 -14.41
CA ALA A 264 9.69 -2.06 -13.75
C ALA A 264 8.87 -1.85 -12.47
N ASN A 265 7.58 -2.21 -12.48
CA ASN A 265 6.70 -2.08 -11.32
C ASN A 265 7.14 -2.99 -10.17
N ILE A 266 7.43 -4.25 -10.47
CA ILE A 266 7.91 -5.23 -9.49
C ILE A 266 9.29 -4.85 -8.97
N ALA A 267 10.22 -4.45 -9.86
CA ALA A 267 11.55 -4.02 -9.46
C ALA A 267 11.50 -2.80 -8.52
N MET A 268 10.59 -1.85 -8.76
CA MET A 268 10.38 -0.71 -7.87
C MET A 268 9.90 -1.16 -6.48
N GLN A 269 8.91 -2.05 -6.41
CA GLN A 269 8.40 -2.58 -5.14
C GLN A 269 9.49 -3.33 -4.35
N LEU A 270 10.26 -4.19 -5.01
CA LEU A 270 11.36 -4.93 -4.36
C LEU A 270 12.49 -4.00 -3.89
N ARG A 271 12.76 -2.89 -4.60
CA ARG A 271 13.74 -1.89 -4.16
C ARG A 271 13.34 -1.19 -2.87
N LEU A 272 12.06 -0.84 -2.70
CA LEU A 272 11.55 -0.28 -1.44
C LEU A 272 11.80 -1.25 -0.27
N LYS A 273 11.62 -2.55 -0.52
CA LYS A 273 11.86 -3.61 0.47
C LYS A 273 13.34 -3.79 0.83
N GLN A 274 14.23 -3.64 -0.14
CA GLN A 274 15.68 -3.85 0.03
C GLN A 274 16.45 -2.61 0.51
N TRP A 275 15.79 -1.45 0.63
CA TRP A 275 16.45 -0.17 0.95
C TRP A 275 17.30 -0.22 2.23
N ASN A 276 16.76 -0.77 3.32
CA ASN A 276 17.49 -0.83 4.60
C ASN A 276 18.63 -1.86 4.62
N LYS A 277 18.55 -2.94 3.81
CA LYS A 277 19.62 -3.94 3.76
C LYS A 277 20.93 -3.38 3.18
N LYS A 278 20.86 -2.31 2.39
CA LYS A 278 22.04 -1.65 1.79
C LYS A 278 22.68 -0.61 2.70
N THR A 279 21.91 0.01 3.60
CA THR A 279 22.43 1.01 4.55
C THR A 279 23.22 0.36 5.68
N ASP A 280 22.89 -0.86 6.07
CA ASP A 280 23.57 -1.57 7.16
C ASP A 280 24.97 -2.08 6.75
N ILE A 281 25.15 -2.45 5.47
CA ILE A 281 26.46 -2.85 4.93
C ILE A 281 27.39 -1.63 4.80
N GLY A 282 26.85 -0.46 4.46
CA GLY A 282 27.61 0.79 4.42
C GLY A 282 28.01 1.33 5.80
N GLY A 283 27.16 1.13 6.82
CA GLY A 283 27.44 1.51 8.20
C GLY A 283 28.46 0.60 8.90
N SER A 284 28.52 -0.68 8.53
CA SER A 284 29.48 -1.62 9.15
C SER A 284 30.91 -1.48 8.62
N ILE A 285 31.11 -0.87 7.43
CA ILE A 285 32.45 -0.63 6.86
C ILE A 285 33.09 0.66 7.42
N MET A 286 32.29 1.62 7.90
CA MET A 286 32.83 2.86 8.50
C MET A 286 33.25 2.70 9.96
N ASN A 287 32.78 1.67 10.69
CA ASN A 287 33.17 1.42 12.08
C ASN A 287 34.44 0.58 12.24
N HIS A 288 34.98 -0.01 11.17
CA HIS A 288 36.21 -0.81 11.24
C HIS A 288 37.50 -0.03 10.88
N ASN A 289 37.36 1.24 10.45
CA ASN A 289 38.48 2.12 10.05
C ASN A 289 38.72 3.31 11.00
N LEU A 290 38.14 3.28 12.21
CA LEU A 290 38.35 4.33 13.23
C LEU A 290 38.91 3.78 14.57
N ILE A 291 39.42 2.55 14.57
CA ILE A 291 40.20 1.99 15.69
C ILE A 291 41.46 1.36 15.10
N SER A 292 42.34 2.18 14.56
CA SER A 292 43.78 1.92 14.38
C SER A 292 44.37 3.23 13.86
N ASP A 293 44.68 4.13 14.80
CA ASP A 293 45.89 4.95 14.85
C ASP A 293 45.92 5.72 16.18
#